data_AF-A0A523AMJ5-F1
#
_entry.id   AF-A0A523AMJ5-F1
#
_cell.length_a   1.000
_cell.length_b   1.000
_cell.length_c   1.000
_cell.angle_alpha   90.00
_cell.angle_beta   90.00
_cell.angle_gamma   90.00
#
_symmetry.space_group_name_H-M   'P 1'
#
loop_
_entity.id
_entity.type
_entity.pdbx_description
1 polymer ?
#
loop_
_entity_poly.entity_id
_entity_poly.type
_entity_poly.pdbx_seq_one_letter_code
_entity_poly.pdbx_strand_id
1 'polypeptide(L)' 'MEEVLKAELAKLNSPFPKERISLGQALSSERPGVPLTNGDFLVFKREELELLAKLVPEEER' A
#
# COMPACT_ATOMS: atom_id res chain seq x y z
N MET A 1 -21.93 13.29 -17.63
CA MET A 1 -20.52 13.45 -18.04
C MET A 1 -19.58 13.27 -16.84
N GLU A 2 -19.85 13.93 -15.72
CA GLU A 2 -19.03 13.81 -14.50
C GLU A 2 -19.01 12.39 -13.90
N GLU A 3 -20.14 11.67 -13.92
CA GLU A 3 -20.22 10.28 -13.43
C GLU A 3 -19.40 9.29 -14.26
N VAL A 4 -19.35 9.51 -15.58
CA VAL A 4 -18.54 8.71 -16.51
C VAL A 4 -17.06 8.92 -16.21
N LEU A 5 -16.64 10.17 -16.00
CA LEU A 5 -15.28 10.49 -15.59
C LEU A 5 -14.92 9.87 -14.23
N LYS A 6 -15.83 9.91 -13.25
CA LYS A 6 -15.65 9.25 -11.95
C LYS A 6 -15.47 7.73 -12.09
N ALA A 7 -16.25 7.09 -12.96
CA ALA A 7 -16.14 5.66 -13.22
C ALA A 7 -14.81 5.28 -13.90
N GLU A 8 -14.35 6.05 -14.88
CA GLU A 8 -13.07 5.81 -15.54
C GLU A 8 -11.87 6.07 -14.61
N LEU A 9 -11.95 7.11 -13.77
CA LEU A 9 -10.95 7.34 -12.73
C LEU A 9 -10.92 6.21 -11.70
N ALA A 10 -12.08 5.66 -11.31
CA ALA A 10 -12.13 4.52 -10.39
C ALA A 10 -11.50 3.26 -11.00
N LYS A 11 -11.71 3.00 -12.30
CA LYS A 11 -11.05 1.90 -13.01
C LYS A 11 -9.53 2.09 -13.08
N LEU A 12 -9.08 3.29 -13.44
CA LEU A 12 -7.65 3.61 -13.49
C LEU A 12 -7.01 3.48 -12.11
N ASN A 13 -7.72 3.91 -11.07
CA ASN A 13 -7.25 3.86 -9.70
C ASN A 13 -7.44 2.49 -9.02
N SER A 14 -7.95 1.49 -9.73
CA SER A 14 -8.25 0.16 -9.19
C SER A 14 -7.05 -0.61 -8.59
N PRO A 15 -5.79 -0.47 -9.06
CA PRO A 15 -4.65 -1.16 -8.48
C PRO A 15 -3.94 -0.35 -7.38
N PHE A 16 -4.51 0.77 -6.92
CA PHE A 16 -3.88 1.59 -5.89
C PHE A 16 -4.28 1.16 -4.47
N PRO A 17 -3.39 1.35 -3.48
CA PRO A 17 -3.73 1.10 -2.08
C PRO A 17 -4.92 1.94 -1.60
N LYS A 18 -5.84 1.31 -0.85
CA LYS A 18 -6.93 2.02 -0.14
C LYS A 18 -6.42 2.85 1.02
N GLU A 19 -5.34 2.39 1.64
CA GLU A 19 -4.74 3.01 2.81
C GLU A 19 -3.23 3.01 2.71
N ARG A 20 -2.61 3.94 3.43
CA ARG A 20 -1.16 3.97 3.63
C ARG A 20 -0.85 3.43 5.00
N ILE A 21 0.22 2.66 5.09
CA ILE A 21 0.76 2.17 6.36
C ILE A 21 2.22 2.63 6.47
N SER A 22 2.67 2.88 7.69
CA SER A 22 4.09 3.10 7.99
C SER A 22 4.88 1.81 7.78
N LEU A 23 6.20 1.94 7.63
CA LEU A 23 7.10 0.80 7.55
C LEU A 23 7.07 0.01 8.87
N GLY A 24 6.97 0.69 10.02
CA GLY A 24 6.80 0.04 11.33
C GLY A 24 5.53 -0.80 11.44
N GLN A 25 4.39 -0.31 10.91
CA GLN A 25 3.15 -1.08 10.83
C GLN A 25 3.27 -2.28 9.90
N ALA A 26 3.93 -2.12 8.74
CA ALA A 26 4.14 -3.22 7.82
C ALA A 26 4.99 -4.33 8.45
N LEU A 27 6.07 -3.99 9.16
CA LEU A 27 6.98 -4.94 9.80
C LEU A 27 6.36 -5.70 10.99
N SER A 28 5.43 -5.06 11.70
CA SER A 28 4.74 -5.68 12.84
C SER A 28 3.58 -6.60 12.45
N SER A 29 3.13 -6.56 11.19
CA SER A 29 2.04 -7.40 10.69
C SER A 29 2.52 -8.83 10.36
N GLU A 30 1.72 -9.83 10.74
CA GLU A 30 1.93 -11.22 10.34
C GLU A 30 1.87 -11.40 8.81
N ARG A 31 1.03 -10.60 8.15
CA ARG A 31 0.88 -10.56 6.68
C ARG A 31 1.11 -9.14 6.18
N PRO A 32 2.37 -8.74 5.94
CA PRO A 32 2.71 -7.39 5.49
C PRO A 32 2.10 -7.10 4.12
N GLY A 33 1.37 -6.00 4.00
CA GLY A 33 0.70 -5.62 2.75
C GLY A 33 -0.43 -4.64 2.99
N VAL A 34 -1.12 -4.26 1.91
CA VAL A 34 -2.23 -3.31 1.94
C VAL A 34 -3.38 -3.76 1.03
N PRO A 35 -4.64 -3.48 1.42
CA PRO A 35 -5.78 -3.68 0.53
C PRO A 35 -5.76 -2.66 -0.61
N LEU A 36 -6.11 -3.11 -1.81
CA LEU A 36 -6.25 -2.30 -3.01
C LEU A 36 -7.70 -1.85 -3.20
N THR A 37 -7.91 -0.77 -3.96
CA THR A 37 -9.25 -0.20 -4.20
C THR A 37 -10.19 -1.20 -4.89
N ASN A 38 -9.64 -2.07 -5.75
CA ASN A 38 -10.35 -3.17 -6.40
C ASN A 38 -10.74 -4.36 -5.48
N GLY A 39 -10.29 -4.37 -4.22
CA GLY A 39 -10.56 -5.45 -3.26
C GLY A 39 -9.46 -6.52 -3.17
N ASP A 40 -8.44 -6.46 -4.03
CA ASP A 40 -7.25 -7.31 -3.90
C ASP A 40 -6.39 -6.90 -2.70
N PHE A 41 -5.37 -7.70 -2.40
CA PHE A 41 -4.41 -7.42 -1.36
C PHE A 41 -2.98 -7.50 -1.91
N LEU A 42 -2.28 -6.36 -1.89
CA LEU A 42 -0.88 -6.28 -2.28
C LEU A 42 -0.01 -6.72 -1.11
N VAL A 43 0.62 -7.88 -1.23
CA VAL A 43 1.55 -8.41 -0.23
C VAL A 43 2.93 -7.79 -0.43
N PHE A 44 3.55 -7.33 0.65
CA PHE A 44 4.93 -6.87 0.66
C PHE A 44 5.86 -8.02 1.08
N LYS A 45 7.05 -8.08 0.48
CA LYS A 45 8.06 -9.04 0.93
C LYS A 45 8.70 -8.54 2.21
N ARG A 46 8.71 -9.38 3.23
CA ARG A 46 9.27 -9.04 4.54
C ARG A 46 10.75 -8.63 4.44
N GLU A 47 11.54 -9.37 3.68
CA GLU A 47 12.97 -9.10 3.45
C GLU A 47 13.22 -7.70 2.87
N GLU A 48 12.35 -7.24 1.96
CA GLU A 48 12.46 -5.90 1.36
C GLU A 48 12.11 -4.81 2.38
N LEU A 49 11.11 -5.04 3.25
CA LEU A 49 10.77 -4.12 4.34
C LEU A 49 11.89 -4.02 5.38
N GLU A 50 12.51 -5.14 5.73
CA GLU A 50 13.64 -5.18 6.66
C GLU A 50 14.88 -4.47 6.07
N LEU A 51 15.09 -4.57 4.76
CA LEU A 51 16.13 -3.80 4.07
C LEU A 51 15.82 -2.30 4.13
N LEU A 52 14.59 -1.89 3.82
CA LEU A 52 14.16 -0.49 3.91
C LEU A 52 14.34 0.06 5.32
N ALA A 53 14.02 -0.73 6.35
CA ALA A 53 14.16 -0.30 7.75
C ALA A 53 15.61 0.02 8.11
N LYS A 54 16.59 -0.65 7.50
CA LYS A 54 18.02 -0.36 7.72
C LYS A 54 18.49 0.91 7.02
N LEU A 55 17.80 1.34 5.98
CA LEU A 55 18.19 2.47 5.12
C LEU A 55 17.46 3.76 5.48
N VAL A 56 16.24 3.67 6.01
CA VAL A 56 15.40 4.82 6.33
C VAL A 56 15.61 5.25 7.80
N PRO A 57 15.84 6.55 8.07
CA PRO A 57 15.94 7.10 9.43
C PRO A 57 14.71 6.77 10.29
N GLU A 58 14.89 6.58 11.59
CA GLU A 58 13.78 6.18 12.48
C GLU A 58 12.63 7.17 12.50
N GLU A 59 12.89 8.47 12.30
CA GLU A 59 11.85 9.49 12.26
C GLU A 59 10.95 9.39 11.02
N GLU A 60 11.39 8.66 9.98
CA GLU A 60 10.73 8.51 8.68
C GLU A 60 10.15 7.09 8.46
N ARG A 61 10.24 6.20 9.46
CA ARG A 61 9.73 4.82 9.41
C ARG A 61 8.24 4.70 9.71
#